data_AF-A0A523RBC6-F1
#
_entry.id   AF-A0A523RBC6-F1
#
_cell.length_a   1.000
_cell.length_b   1.000
_cell.length_c   1.000
_cell.angle_alpha   90.00
_cell.angle_beta   90.00
_cell.angle_gamma   90.00
#
_symmetry.space_group_name_H-M   'P 1'
#
loop_
_entity.id
_entity.type
_entity.pdbx_description
1 polymer ?
#
loop_
_entity_poly.entity_id
_entity_poly.type
_entity_poly.pdbx_seq_one_letter_code
_entity_poly.pdbx_strand_id
1 'polypeptide(L)'
;MPGKFVKALKTIGRKWFIFLIVIILIVFFFNPIAAIIITIITIVLFGISYVPTLIFSKKLNKFLSNINVIEDKAVARRLKRPLAQVQEKMYKLSKNQNKKEWLITFYNGHYSFYNEKVIKKFKAYYNKGLGEKEILEQLKNIEINTRAEIKAIEEALVNNDRLKGRKVSVKEYRDKKRYS
;
A
#
# COMPACT_ATOMS: atom_id res chain seq x y z
N MET A 1 -18.29 -18.82 1.52
CA MET A 1 -18.07 -18.54 0.09
C MET A 1 -18.93 -17.34 -0.31
N PRO A 2 -18.42 -16.29 -0.99
CA PRO A 2 -19.30 -15.22 -1.47
C PRO A 2 -20.26 -15.81 -2.53
N GLY A 3 -21.56 -15.60 -2.35
CA GLY A 3 -22.61 -16.11 -3.24
C GLY A 3 -22.38 -15.68 -4.69
N LYS A 4 -22.89 -16.47 -5.65
CA LYS A 4 -22.74 -16.23 -7.10
C LYS A 4 -23.06 -14.77 -7.51
N PHE A 5 -24.03 -14.16 -6.83
CA PHE A 5 -24.39 -12.73 -6.96
C PHE A 5 -23.24 -11.76 -6.69
N VAL A 6 -22.47 -11.97 -5.61
CA VAL A 6 -21.36 -11.07 -5.22
C VAL A 6 -20.20 -11.17 -6.22
N LYS A 7 -20.02 -12.33 -6.85
CA LYS A 7 -19.04 -12.52 -7.93
C LYS A 7 -19.49 -11.84 -9.23
N ALA A 8 -20.76 -11.98 -9.62
CA ALA A 8 -21.34 -11.32 -10.78
C ALA A 8 -21.28 -9.78 -10.67
N LEU A 9 -21.65 -9.23 -9.51
CA LEU A 9 -21.53 -7.79 -9.19
C LEU A 9 -20.09 -7.25 -9.27
N LYS A 10 -19.08 -8.12 -9.11
CA LYS A 10 -17.67 -7.74 -9.18
C LYS A 10 -17.13 -7.76 -10.61
N THR A 11 -17.69 -8.61 -11.48
CA THR A 11 -17.36 -8.72 -12.91
C THR A 11 -18.10 -7.66 -13.73
N ILE A 12 -19.29 -7.26 -13.28
CA ILE A 12 -20.05 -6.09 -13.74
C ILE A 12 -19.39 -4.84 -13.12
N GLY A 13 -18.15 -4.59 -13.51
CA GLY A 13 -17.39 -3.41 -13.07
C GLY A 13 -17.87 -2.13 -13.76
N ARG A 14 -17.03 -1.09 -13.73
CA ARG A 14 -17.31 0.25 -14.31
C ARG A 14 -17.77 0.26 -15.78
N LYS A 15 -17.54 -0.81 -16.54
CA LYS A 15 -17.93 -0.91 -17.95
C LYS A 15 -19.45 -0.94 -18.16
N TRP A 16 -20.24 -1.40 -17.19
CA TRP A 16 -21.70 -1.36 -17.30
C TRP A 16 -22.26 0.06 -17.26
N PHE A 17 -21.51 1.02 -16.68
CA PHE A 17 -21.90 2.42 -16.68
C PHE A 17 -22.00 3.00 -18.09
N ILE A 18 -21.18 2.52 -19.03
CA ILE A 18 -21.22 2.93 -20.45
C ILE A 18 -22.51 2.43 -21.10
N PHE A 19 -22.91 1.17 -20.86
CA PHE A 19 -24.18 0.63 -21.33
C PHE A 19 -25.39 1.37 -20.73
N LEU A 20 -25.29 1.77 -19.47
CA LEU A 20 -26.34 2.50 -18.77
C LEU A 20 -26.52 3.92 -19.36
N ILE A 21 -25.44 4.60 -19.73
CA ILE A 21 -25.49 5.89 -20.45
C ILE A 21 -26.21 5.76 -21.80
N VAL A 22 -25.94 4.68 -22.56
CA VAL A 22 -26.60 4.44 -23.85
C VAL A 22 -28.11 4.21 -23.67
N ILE A 23 -28.52 3.47 -22.64
CA ILE A 23 -29.94 3.27 -22.31
C ILE A 23 -30.63 4.59 -21.93
N ILE A 24 -29.96 5.43 -21.13
CA ILE A 24 -30.49 6.76 -20.76
C ILE A 24 -30.70 7.63 -22.00
N LEU A 25 -29.77 7.61 -22.97
CA LEU A 25 -29.91 8.34 -24.23
C LEU A 25 -31.11 7.86 -25.05
N ILE A 26 -31.35 6.55 -25.11
CA ILE A 26 -32.54 5.99 -25.79
C ILE A 26 -33.83 6.45 -25.09
N VAL A 27 -33.89 6.38 -23.76
CA VAL A 27 -35.08 6.78 -22.99
C VAL A 27 -35.37 8.28 -23.12
N PHE A 28 -34.34 9.11 -23.26
CA PHE A 28 -34.49 10.56 -23.44
C PHE A 28 -35.32 10.93 -24.67
N PHE A 29 -35.21 10.17 -25.77
CA PHE A 29 -36.01 10.41 -26.98
C PHE A 29 -37.51 10.14 -26.80
N PHE A 30 -37.89 9.26 -25.86
CA PHE A 30 -39.29 8.92 -25.61
C PHE A 30 -39.90 9.71 -24.45
N ASN A 31 -39.12 9.97 -23.40
CA ASN A 31 -39.58 10.71 -22.22
C ASN A 31 -38.41 11.43 -21.52
N PRO A 32 -38.23 12.73 -21.77
CA PRO A 32 -37.14 13.51 -21.20
C PRO A 32 -37.17 13.56 -19.67
N ILE A 33 -38.36 13.63 -19.07
CA ILE A 33 -38.53 13.70 -17.61
C ILE A 33 -38.09 12.39 -16.95
N ALA A 34 -38.50 11.25 -17.51
CA ALA A 34 -38.08 9.93 -17.03
C ALA A 34 -36.56 9.74 -17.16
N ALA A 35 -35.95 10.19 -18.26
CA ALA A 35 -34.51 10.12 -18.47
C ALA A 35 -33.73 10.95 -17.43
N ILE A 36 -34.20 12.15 -17.08
CA ILE A 36 -33.60 12.99 -16.04
C ILE A 36 -33.61 12.27 -14.68
N ILE A 37 -34.76 11.70 -14.29
CA ILE A 37 -34.91 10.96 -13.03
C ILE A 37 -33.95 9.76 -12.98
N ILE A 38 -33.89 8.96 -14.05
CA ILE A 38 -32.99 7.80 -14.16
C ILE A 38 -31.52 8.24 -14.08
N THR A 39 -31.17 9.36 -14.70
CA THR A 39 -29.81 9.92 -14.65
C THR A 39 -29.40 10.29 -13.23
N ILE A 40 -30.26 10.98 -12.48
CA ILE A 40 -30.00 11.36 -11.08
C ILE A 40 -29.77 10.10 -10.23
N ILE A 41 -30.66 9.09 -10.34
CA ILE A 41 -30.53 7.83 -9.61
C ILE A 41 -29.22 7.11 -9.96
N THR A 42 -28.86 7.11 -11.24
CA THR A 42 -27.64 6.47 -11.75
C THR A 42 -26.37 7.13 -11.21
N ILE A 43 -26.32 8.46 -11.16
CA ILE A 43 -25.19 9.21 -10.60
C ILE A 43 -25.04 8.89 -9.11
N VAL A 44 -26.15 8.85 -8.37
CA VAL A 44 -26.15 8.50 -6.94
C VAL A 44 -25.65 7.06 -6.72
N LEU A 45 -26.17 6.09 -7.46
CA LEU A 45 -25.72 4.69 -7.39
C LEU A 45 -24.25 4.53 -7.78
N PHE A 46 -23.79 5.26 -8.79
CA PHE A 46 -22.39 5.27 -9.18
C PHE A 46 -21.52 5.81 -8.05
N GLY A 47 -21.88 6.93 -7.43
CA GLY A 47 -21.19 7.46 -6.26
C GLY A 47 -21.12 6.44 -5.10
N ILE A 48 -22.24 5.79 -4.78
CA ILE A 48 -22.32 4.74 -3.75
C ILE A 48 -21.40 3.56 -4.07
N SER A 49 -21.21 3.21 -5.36
CA SER A 49 -20.30 2.12 -5.75
C SER A 49 -18.83 2.36 -5.38
N TYR A 50 -18.41 3.62 -5.19
CA TYR A 50 -17.05 3.96 -4.72
C TYR A 50 -16.88 3.88 -3.21
N VAL A 51 -17.98 3.93 -2.45
CA VAL A 51 -17.98 3.93 -0.98
C VAL A 51 -17.24 2.71 -0.40
N PRO A 52 -17.45 1.46 -0.86
CA PRO A 52 -16.70 0.30 -0.37
C PRO A 52 -15.19 0.43 -0.56
N THR A 53 -14.74 1.05 -1.65
CA THR A 53 -13.32 1.25 -1.96
C THR A 53 -12.69 2.30 -1.05
N LEU A 54 -13.41 3.41 -0.82
CA LEU A 54 -12.97 4.48 0.09
C LEU A 54 -12.92 3.99 1.55
N ILE A 55 -13.93 3.23 2.00
CA ILE A 55 -13.95 2.60 3.33
C ILE A 55 -12.76 1.64 3.47
N PHE A 56 -12.46 0.84 2.44
CA PHE A 56 -11.32 -0.06 2.46
C PHE A 56 -9.99 0.68 2.59
N SER A 57 -9.77 1.77 1.84
CA SER A 57 -8.55 2.56 1.99
C SER A 57 -8.41 3.15 3.39
N LYS A 58 -9.50 3.63 3.99
CA LYS A 58 -9.48 4.18 5.36
C LYS A 58 -9.19 3.09 6.40
N LYS A 59 -9.83 1.93 6.29
CA LYS A 59 -9.58 0.78 7.17
C LYS A 59 -8.16 0.25 7.03
N LEU A 60 -7.64 0.13 5.80
CA LEU A 60 -6.27 -0.30 5.53
C LEU A 60 -5.28 0.68 6.16
N ASN A 61 -5.42 1.99 5.93
CA ASN A 61 -4.52 2.99 6.50
C ASN A 61 -4.51 2.97 8.04
N LYS A 62 -5.68 2.89 8.67
CA LYS A 62 -5.79 2.79 10.15
C LYS A 62 -5.21 1.49 10.70
N PHE A 63 -5.36 0.39 9.96
CA PHE A 63 -4.83 -0.90 10.36
C PHE A 63 -3.31 -0.96 10.25
N LEU A 64 -2.76 -0.42 9.16
CA LEU A 64 -1.32 -0.35 8.92
C LEU A 64 -0.60 0.54 9.94
N SER A 65 -1.21 1.64 10.41
CA SER A 65 -0.56 2.52 11.40
C SER A 65 -0.30 1.88 12.76
N ASN A 66 -1.15 0.92 13.18
CA ASN A 66 -1.09 0.34 14.52
C ASN A 66 -0.13 -0.86 14.64
N ILE A 67 0.39 -1.36 13.52
CA ILE A 67 1.22 -2.57 13.48
C ILE A 67 2.62 -2.18 13.04
N ASN A 68 3.64 -2.71 13.72
CA ASN A 68 5.04 -2.39 13.41
C ASN A 68 5.44 -2.91 12.02
N VAL A 69 5.22 -4.20 11.79
CA VAL A 69 5.52 -4.88 10.54
C VAL A 69 4.35 -5.77 10.13
N ILE A 70 3.95 -5.75 8.86
CA ILE A 70 2.96 -6.70 8.38
C ILE A 70 3.13 -7.06 6.91
N GLU A 71 3.09 -8.37 6.63
CA GLU A 71 3.16 -8.94 5.29
C GLU A 71 1.79 -8.95 4.58
N ASP A 72 1.80 -8.88 3.25
CA ASP A 72 0.61 -8.92 2.39
C ASP A 72 -0.33 -10.11 2.67
N LYS A 73 0.21 -11.30 2.95
CA LYS A 73 -0.55 -12.51 3.33
C LYS A 73 -1.28 -12.32 4.65
N ALA A 74 -0.64 -11.69 5.64
CA ALA A 74 -1.27 -11.40 6.92
C ALA A 74 -2.37 -10.34 6.77
N VAL A 75 -2.14 -9.31 5.94
CA VAL A 75 -3.16 -8.31 5.58
C VAL A 75 -4.36 -8.97 4.87
N ALA A 76 -4.10 -9.84 3.89
CA ALA A 76 -5.14 -10.55 3.14
C ALA A 76 -6.03 -11.40 4.05
N ARG A 77 -5.41 -12.16 4.98
CA ARG A 77 -6.12 -12.96 5.99
C ARG A 77 -7.00 -12.09 6.89
N ARG A 78 -6.43 -11.03 7.49
CA ARG A 78 -7.15 -10.17 8.44
C ARG A 78 -8.29 -9.37 7.80
N LEU A 79 -8.09 -8.88 6.56
CA LEU A 79 -9.09 -8.12 5.84
C LEU A 79 -10.10 -8.99 5.07
N LYS A 80 -9.92 -10.32 5.09
CA LYS A 80 -10.73 -11.28 4.32
C LYS A 80 -10.81 -10.89 2.82
N ARG A 81 -9.66 -10.51 2.24
CA ARG A 81 -9.53 -10.10 0.82
C ARG A 81 -8.58 -11.01 0.06
N PRO A 82 -8.76 -11.20 -1.27
CA PRO A 82 -7.81 -11.95 -2.09
C PRO A 82 -6.42 -11.32 -2.07
N LEU A 83 -5.37 -12.16 -1.97
CA LEU A 83 -3.97 -11.72 -1.90
C LEU A 83 -3.61 -10.80 -3.07
N ALA A 84 -4.00 -11.16 -4.30
CA ALA A 84 -3.73 -10.35 -5.49
C ALA A 84 -4.25 -8.90 -5.37
N GLN A 85 -5.44 -8.69 -4.79
CA GLN A 85 -5.99 -7.34 -4.56
C GLN A 85 -5.18 -6.55 -3.52
N VAL A 86 -4.67 -7.24 -2.50
CA VAL A 86 -3.81 -6.61 -1.47
C VAL A 86 -2.46 -6.25 -2.06
N GLN A 87 -1.82 -7.16 -2.80
CA GLN A 87 -0.55 -6.94 -3.47
C GLN A 87 -0.64 -5.81 -4.49
N GLU A 88 -1.70 -5.77 -5.31
CA GLU A 88 -1.93 -4.66 -6.24
C GLU A 88 -2.05 -3.32 -5.51
N LYS A 89 -2.72 -3.29 -4.36
CA LYS A 89 -2.86 -2.06 -3.57
C LYS A 89 -1.54 -1.64 -2.91
N MET A 90 -0.80 -2.59 -2.33
CA MET A 90 0.51 -2.34 -1.73
C MET A 90 1.54 -1.89 -2.77
N TYR A 91 1.53 -2.49 -3.97
CA TYR A 91 2.33 -2.05 -5.11
C TYR A 91 2.07 -0.57 -5.44
N LYS A 92 0.80 -0.19 -5.63
CA LYS A 92 0.43 1.21 -5.92
C LYS A 92 0.88 2.16 -4.82
N LEU A 93 0.74 1.76 -3.55
CA LEU A 93 1.20 2.56 -2.40
C LEU A 93 2.74 2.67 -2.36
N SER A 94 3.45 1.62 -2.77
CA SER A 94 4.92 1.57 -2.75
C SER A 94 5.60 2.47 -3.79
N LYS A 95 4.86 2.95 -4.80
CA LYS A 95 5.44 3.81 -5.85
C LYS A 95 5.64 5.27 -5.41
N ASN A 96 4.81 5.77 -4.50
CA ASN A 96 4.79 7.19 -4.12
C ASN A 96 4.89 7.34 -2.60
N GLN A 97 6.05 6.98 -2.04
CA GLN A 97 6.27 6.93 -0.59
C GLN A 97 7.42 7.83 -0.09
N ASN A 98 7.94 8.73 -0.92
CA ASN A 98 8.95 9.75 -0.58
C ASN A 98 8.58 10.63 0.62
N LYS A 99 7.33 11.13 0.68
CA LYS A 99 6.83 11.98 1.77
C LYS A 99 6.09 11.21 2.87
N LYS A 100 6.13 9.88 2.85
CA LYS A 100 5.41 9.05 3.82
C LYS A 100 6.34 8.70 4.98
N GLU A 101 5.76 8.59 6.17
CA GLU A 101 6.51 8.20 7.38
C GLU A 101 6.68 6.67 7.47
N TRP A 102 5.72 5.92 6.92
CA TRP A 102 5.78 4.48 6.72
C TRP A 102 6.55 4.08 5.46
N LEU A 103 6.83 2.80 5.28
CA LEU A 103 7.48 2.24 4.10
C LEU A 103 6.80 0.92 3.70
N ILE A 104 6.70 0.66 2.40
CA ILE A 104 6.36 -0.63 1.83
C ILE A 104 7.53 -1.10 0.98
N THR A 105 8.02 -2.30 1.24
CA THR A 105 9.05 -2.94 0.42
C THR A 105 8.48 -4.16 -0.28
N PHE A 106 9.10 -4.54 -1.40
CA PHE A 106 8.86 -5.82 -2.05
C PHE A 106 10.15 -6.62 -2.02
N TYR A 107 10.13 -7.78 -1.35
CA TYR A 107 11.26 -8.70 -1.33
C TYR A 107 10.75 -10.14 -1.24
N ASN A 108 11.51 -11.09 -1.79
CA ASN A 108 11.19 -12.52 -1.74
C ASN A 108 9.71 -12.86 -2.11
N GLY A 109 9.20 -12.21 -3.16
CA GLY A 109 7.87 -12.47 -3.72
C GLY A 109 6.67 -11.94 -2.93
N HIS A 110 6.88 -11.12 -1.90
CA HIS A 110 5.79 -10.53 -1.11
C HIS A 110 6.05 -9.07 -0.74
N TYR A 111 4.97 -8.36 -0.40
CA TYR A 111 5.05 -7.00 0.13
C TYR A 111 5.02 -7.00 1.65
N SER A 112 5.86 -6.16 2.24
CA SER A 112 5.89 -5.92 3.69
C SER A 112 5.73 -4.43 3.97
N PHE A 113 4.87 -4.10 4.91
CA PHE A 113 4.65 -2.75 5.39
C PHE A 113 5.39 -2.54 6.72
N TYR A 114 6.06 -1.40 6.86
CA TYR A 114 6.73 -0.93 8.06
C TYR A 114 6.14 0.40 8.49
N ASN A 115 5.71 0.50 9.75
CA ASN A 115 5.22 1.77 10.27
C ASN A 115 6.36 2.78 10.52
N GLU A 116 5.97 4.00 10.86
CA GLU A 116 6.88 5.09 11.17
C GLU A 116 7.89 4.74 12.27
N LYS A 117 7.45 4.06 13.34
CA LYS A 117 8.31 3.71 14.49
C LYS A 117 9.48 2.83 14.05
N VAL A 118 9.22 1.83 13.20
CA VAL A 118 10.24 0.94 12.64
C VAL A 118 11.20 1.74 11.75
N ILE A 119 10.67 2.57 10.85
CA ILE A 119 11.50 3.35 9.93
C ILE A 119 12.37 4.38 10.65
N LYS A 120 11.86 5.05 11.70
CA LYS A 120 12.66 5.96 12.54
C LYS A 120 13.81 5.23 13.22
N LYS A 121 13.55 4.05 13.80
CA LYS A 121 14.61 3.24 14.42
C LYS A 121 15.64 2.78 13.40
N PHE A 122 15.20 2.29 12.25
CA PHE A 122 16.09 1.89 11.16
C PHE A 122 17.02 3.04 10.74
N LYS A 123 16.45 4.22 10.45
CA LYS A 123 17.24 5.41 10.07
C LYS A 123 18.22 5.82 11.16
N ALA A 124 17.81 5.77 12.43
CA ALA A 124 18.69 6.08 13.55
C ALA A 124 19.91 5.12 13.60
N TYR A 125 19.69 3.81 13.41
CA TYR A 125 20.78 2.85 13.37
C TYR A 125 21.67 3.01 12.15
N TYR A 126 21.08 3.23 10.98
CA TYR A 126 21.82 3.47 9.75
C TYR A 126 22.72 4.72 9.85
N ASN A 127 22.20 5.83 10.38
CA ASN A 127 22.95 7.08 10.53
C ASN A 127 24.05 6.99 11.62
N LYS A 128 23.91 6.07 12.58
CA LYS A 128 24.98 5.73 13.53
C LYS A 128 26.15 4.99 12.87
N GLY A 129 26.02 4.57 11.61
CA GLY A 129 27.05 3.80 10.91
C GLY A 129 27.02 2.31 11.27
N LEU A 130 25.85 1.77 11.62
CA LEU A 130 25.68 0.33 11.83
C LEU A 130 25.57 -0.39 10.48
N GLY A 131 26.22 -1.54 10.33
CA GLY A 131 26.10 -2.41 9.17
C GLY A 131 24.82 -3.24 9.18
N GLU A 132 24.47 -3.88 8.07
CA GLU A 132 23.23 -4.67 7.94
C GLU A 132 23.06 -5.72 9.04
N LYS A 133 24.16 -6.40 9.43
CA LYS A 133 24.14 -7.42 10.49
C LYS A 133 23.75 -6.84 11.84
N GLU A 134 24.35 -5.72 12.21
CA GLU A 134 24.10 -5.07 13.49
C GLU A 134 22.71 -4.43 13.52
N ILE A 135 22.27 -3.83 12.40
CA ILE A 135 20.90 -3.31 12.27
C ILE A 135 19.89 -4.44 12.44
N LEU A 136 20.13 -5.61 11.83
CA LEU A 136 19.27 -6.79 12.00
C LEU A 136 19.20 -7.22 13.46
N GLU A 137 20.32 -7.32 14.16
CA GLU A 137 20.34 -7.68 15.59
C GLU A 137 19.52 -6.71 16.45
N GLN A 138 19.61 -5.41 16.17
CA GLN A 138 18.84 -4.38 16.90
C GLN A 138 17.34 -4.38 16.57
N LEU A 139 16.96 -4.80 15.36
CA LEU A 139 15.57 -4.79 14.88
C LEU A 139 14.87 -6.15 15.01
N LYS A 140 15.58 -7.21 15.41
CA LYS A 140 15.03 -8.56 15.60
C LYS A 140 13.82 -8.59 16.54
N ASN A 141 13.84 -7.75 17.58
CA ASN A 141 12.74 -7.63 18.56
C ASN A 141 11.47 -6.96 17.99
N ILE A 142 11.51 -6.47 16.75
CA ILE A 142 10.41 -5.76 16.09
C ILE A 142 9.99 -6.51 14.81
N GLU A 143 10.14 -7.84 14.83
CA GLU A 143 9.68 -8.75 13.76
C GLU A 143 10.42 -8.59 12.42
N ILE A 144 11.57 -7.91 12.39
CA ILE A 144 12.49 -7.90 11.23
C ILE A 144 13.50 -9.01 11.42
N ASN A 145 13.47 -10.02 10.56
CA ASN A 145 14.15 -11.29 10.84
C ASN A 145 15.29 -11.62 9.88
N THR A 146 15.39 -10.94 8.74
CA THR A 146 16.36 -11.31 7.70
C THR A 146 17.22 -10.15 7.23
N ARG A 147 18.43 -10.44 6.75
CA ARG A 147 19.28 -9.43 6.12
C ARG A 147 18.70 -8.93 4.79
N ALA A 148 18.02 -9.81 4.06
CA ALA A 148 17.33 -9.44 2.82
C ALA A 148 16.28 -8.36 3.08
N GLU A 149 15.57 -8.45 4.20
CA GLU A 149 14.61 -7.45 4.64
C GLU A 149 15.28 -6.10 4.97
N ILE A 150 16.39 -6.12 5.71
CA ILE A 150 17.19 -4.91 6.00
C ILE A 150 17.65 -4.24 4.71
N LYS A 151 18.17 -5.02 3.76
CA LYS A 151 18.62 -4.53 2.45
C LYS A 151 17.46 -3.95 1.65
N ALA A 152 16.30 -4.61 1.64
CA ALA A 152 15.11 -4.10 0.96
C ALA A 152 14.61 -2.78 1.55
N ILE A 153 14.68 -2.62 2.89
CA ILE A 153 14.36 -1.35 3.56
C ILE A 153 15.34 -0.26 3.15
N GLU A 154 16.65 -0.55 3.16
CA GLU A 154 17.70 0.39 2.75
C GLU A 154 17.48 0.85 1.31
N GLU A 155 17.40 -0.08 0.36
CA GLU A 155 17.19 0.20 -1.06
C GLU A 155 15.92 1.01 -1.29
N ALA A 156 14.80 0.63 -0.66
CA ALA A 156 13.56 1.37 -0.81
C ALA A 156 13.64 2.79 -0.24
N LEU A 157 14.34 3.01 0.87
CA LEU A 157 14.53 4.35 1.43
C LEU A 157 15.46 5.20 0.57
N VAL A 158 16.53 4.62 0.02
CA VAL A 158 17.45 5.32 -0.90
C VAL A 158 16.74 5.67 -2.21
N ASN A 159 16.02 4.73 -2.82
CA ASN A 159 15.28 4.93 -4.08
C ASN A 159 14.12 5.94 -3.95
N ASN A 160 13.69 6.25 -2.73
CA ASN A 160 12.65 7.25 -2.47
C ASN A 160 13.22 8.58 -1.93
N ASP A 161 14.55 8.80 -2.02
CA ASP A 161 15.25 9.99 -1.50
C ASP A 161 15.04 10.23 0.00
N ARG A 162 14.71 9.18 0.76
CA ARG A 162 14.44 9.23 2.20
C ARG A 162 15.68 8.91 3.04
N LEU A 163 16.75 8.46 2.39
CA LEU A 163 18.05 8.11 2.98
C LEU A 163 19.14 8.34 1.94
N LYS A 164 20.29 8.88 2.35
CA LYS A 164 21.46 8.98 1.46
C LYS A 164 22.14 7.60 1.39
N GLY A 165 22.35 7.10 0.18
CA GLY A 165 23.17 5.91 -0.04
C GLY A 165 24.59 6.11 0.51
N ARG A 166 25.16 5.07 1.12
CA ARG A 166 26.53 5.09 1.61
C ARG A 166 27.49 5.15 0.42
N LYS A 167 28.28 6.22 0.31
CA LYS A 167 29.38 6.34 -0.66
C LYS A 167 30.66 5.64 -0.21
N VAL A 168 30.77 5.35 1.08
CA VAL A 168 31.96 4.79 1.74
C VAL A 168 31.58 3.57 2.56
N SER A 169 32.55 2.66 2.75
CA SER A 169 32.32 1.45 3.54
C SER A 169 31.97 1.76 5.00
N VAL A 170 31.28 0.85 5.68
CA VAL A 170 30.92 1.01 7.10
C VAL A 170 32.17 1.21 7.97
N LYS A 171 33.27 0.52 7.63
CA LYS A 171 34.56 0.64 8.32
C LYS A 171 35.13 2.05 8.15
N GLU A 172 35.19 2.54 6.92
CA GLU A 172 35.71 3.88 6.61
C GLU A 172 34.86 5.00 7.23
N TYR A 173 33.53 4.83 7.28
CA TYR A 173 32.65 5.76 7.99
C TYR A 173 32.96 5.85 9.50
N ARG A 174 33.24 4.70 10.14
CA ARG A 174 33.62 4.65 11.56
C ARG A 174 34.98 5.28 11.80
N ASP A 175 35.94 4.98 10.93
CA ASP A 175 37.30 5.52 11.05
C ASP A 175 37.26 7.05 10.91
N LYS A 176 36.55 7.59 9.91
CA LYS A 176 36.37 9.05 9.78
C LYS A 176 35.76 9.70 11.02
N LYS A 177 34.76 9.07 11.65
CA LYS A 177 34.11 9.60 12.86
C LYS A 177 34.99 9.48 14.10
N ARG A 178 35.94 8.54 14.14
CA ARG A 178 36.82 8.31 15.29
C ARG A 178 38.00 9.28 15.33
N TYR A 179 38.41 9.76 14.15
CA TYR A 179 39.56 10.64 13.99
C TYR A 179 39.16 12.08 13.57
N SER A 180 37.87 12.43 13.64
CA SER A 180 37.38 13.82 13.56
C SER A 180 36.93 14.30 14.93
#